data_AF-A0A7U9KYE3-F1
#
_entry.id   AF-A0A7U9KYE3-F1
#
_cell.length_a   1.000
_cell.length_b   1.000
_cell.length_c   1.000
_cell.angle_alpha   90.00
_cell.angle_beta   90.00
_cell.angle_gamma   90.00
#
_symmetry.space_group_name_H-M   'P 1'
#
loop_
_entity.id
_entity.type
_entity.pdbx_description
1 polymer ?
#
loop_
_entity_poly.entity_id
_entity_poly.type
_entity_poly.pdbx_seq_one_letter_code
_entity_poly.pdbx_strand_id
1 'polypeptide(L)'
;MPQHNPYAQGPEPGAGGTNGGAQHWLWALGGAVAASAMGGAILFAAGAFGDARPDPDLAGYSYTSDLCNRTAFTPFESANYKIKPAGSSSSSGSSGSSAQNPQYSGVQQGAVDSMWCNAELKPSGADSNDYSSTWVYSSATLHKKTDPSAEFADSYRAYGSQRSSVSYQVTPVPGIGDEAYLVSRSDDSSGSYVILGVRDGWATYQLTWSSYTSRSSSVKPPTTEQVTGLLKASATETLRKLRS
;
A
#
# COMPACT_ATOMS: atom_id res chain seq x y z
N MET A 1 -13.03 49.21 53.37
CA MET A 1 -13.87 50.08 52.52
C MET A 1 -14.47 49.23 51.40
N PRO A 2 -15.71 49.54 50.98
CA PRO A 2 -16.71 48.57 50.54
C PRO A 2 -17.14 48.80 49.08
N GLN A 3 -18.25 48.14 48.70
CA GLN A 3 -19.26 48.53 47.69
C GLN A 3 -19.07 47.99 46.25
N HIS A 4 -20.05 47.46 45.52
CA HIS A 4 -21.53 47.51 45.57
C HIS A 4 -22.13 46.26 44.90
N ASN A 5 -23.29 45.78 45.40
CA ASN A 5 -24.34 45.13 44.61
C ASN A 5 -25.23 46.23 44.00
N PRO A 6 -25.98 46.03 42.89
CA PRO A 6 -27.42 45.84 43.13
C PRO A 6 -28.28 45.12 42.04
N TYR A 7 -29.46 44.70 42.51
CA TYR A 7 -30.75 44.42 41.85
C TYR A 7 -30.99 43.10 41.09
N ALA A 8 -31.73 42.23 41.80
CA ALA A 8 -32.67 41.24 41.30
C ALA A 8 -33.92 41.88 40.64
N GLN A 9 -34.62 41.13 39.76
CA GLN A 9 -36.02 40.69 39.95
C GLN A 9 -36.64 39.98 38.73
N GLY A 10 -37.08 38.72 38.95
CA GLY A 10 -38.33 38.09 38.47
C GLY A 10 -38.51 37.72 36.97
N PRO A 11 -39.42 36.76 36.63
CA PRO A 11 -40.58 36.33 37.42
C PRO A 11 -40.62 34.82 37.78
N GLU A 12 -41.37 34.53 38.85
CA GLU A 12 -41.80 33.18 39.26
C GLU A 12 -42.87 32.60 38.32
N PRO A 13 -42.99 31.27 38.28
CA PRO A 13 -44.32 30.67 38.41
C PRO A 13 -44.42 29.81 39.67
N GLY A 14 -45.53 30.02 40.37
CA GLY A 14 -45.85 29.49 41.70
C GLY A 14 -45.81 27.97 41.85
N ALA A 15 -45.51 27.57 43.08
CA ALA A 15 -45.85 26.27 43.61
C ALA A 15 -47.38 26.16 43.76
N GLY A 16 -48.01 25.37 42.91
CA GLY A 16 -49.37 24.85 43.07
C GLY A 16 -49.30 23.34 43.29
N GLY A 17 -49.84 22.89 44.43
CA GLY A 17 -49.60 21.55 44.96
C GLY A 17 -50.33 20.39 44.27
N THR A 18 -49.77 19.22 44.55
CA THR A 18 -50.39 17.91 44.83
C THR A 18 -51.33 17.26 43.82
N ASN A 19 -51.01 15.98 43.56
CA ASN A 19 -51.84 14.84 43.12
C ASN A 19 -51.74 14.43 41.63
N GLY A 20 -50.97 13.35 41.36
CA GLY A 20 -50.99 12.69 40.05
C GLY A 20 -49.83 11.72 39.75
N GLY A 21 -49.34 10.98 40.75
CA GLY A 21 -48.14 10.13 40.67
C GLY A 21 -48.23 8.84 39.82
N ALA A 22 -48.86 8.88 38.64
CA ALA A 22 -48.94 7.71 37.76
C ALA A 22 -48.93 8.02 36.25
N GLN A 23 -48.96 9.30 35.83
CA GLN A 23 -49.20 9.66 34.42
C GLN A 23 -47.95 10.22 33.70
N HIS A 24 -46.95 10.74 34.43
CA HIS A 24 -45.74 11.31 33.82
C HIS A 24 -44.71 10.26 33.36
N TRP A 25 -44.69 9.07 33.96
CA TRP A 25 -43.76 8.01 33.55
C TRP A 25 -44.10 7.41 32.18
N LEU A 26 -45.38 7.41 31.81
CA LEU A 26 -45.88 6.92 30.51
C LEU A 26 -45.40 7.82 29.36
N TRP A 27 -45.30 9.12 29.58
CA TRP A 27 -44.77 10.07 28.60
C TRP A 27 -43.25 9.94 28.41
N ALA A 28 -42.51 9.68 29.48
CA ALA A 28 -41.07 9.42 29.41
C ALA A 28 -40.75 8.12 28.64
N LEU A 29 -41.55 7.07 28.80
CA LEU A 29 -41.41 5.84 28.04
C LEU A 29 -41.86 5.97 26.57
N GLY A 30 -42.93 6.70 26.29
CA GLY A 30 -43.37 6.99 24.92
C GLY A 30 -42.32 7.76 24.12
N GLY A 31 -41.64 8.73 24.74
CA GLY A 31 -40.53 9.48 24.13
C GLY A 31 -39.30 8.62 23.84
N ALA A 32 -38.95 7.71 24.74
CA ALA A 32 -37.82 6.79 24.55
C ALA A 32 -38.05 5.78 23.41
N VAL A 33 -39.28 5.31 23.23
CA VAL A 33 -39.62 4.37 22.14
C VAL A 33 -39.66 5.08 20.78
N ALA A 34 -40.20 6.30 20.71
CA ALA A 34 -40.25 7.07 19.46
C ALA A 34 -38.85 7.51 18.98
N ALA A 35 -37.95 7.89 19.89
CA ALA A 35 -36.55 8.22 19.56
C ALA A 35 -35.76 7.00 19.04
N SER A 36 -36.07 5.80 19.55
CA SER A 36 -35.38 4.56 19.14
C SER A 36 -35.73 4.12 17.71
N ALA A 37 -36.95 4.43 17.23
CA ALA A 37 -37.37 4.09 15.87
C ALA A 37 -36.71 4.99 14.81
N MET A 38 -36.53 6.28 15.10
CA MET A 38 -35.86 7.21 14.17
C MET A 38 -34.36 6.95 14.09
N GLY A 39 -33.72 6.66 15.23
CA GLY A 39 -32.31 6.24 15.25
C GLY A 39 -32.08 4.96 14.46
N GLY A 40 -32.97 3.97 14.60
CA GLY A 40 -32.92 2.74 13.81
C GLY A 40 -33.02 2.98 12.30
N ALA A 41 -33.97 3.80 11.85
CA ALA A 41 -34.15 4.11 10.43
C ALA A 41 -32.96 4.88 9.82
N ILE A 42 -32.35 5.82 10.56
CA ILE A 42 -31.15 6.53 10.12
C ILE A 42 -29.95 5.59 10.04
N LEU A 43 -29.78 4.68 11.00
CA LEU A 43 -28.71 3.69 10.98
C LEU A 43 -28.89 2.67 9.83
N PHE A 44 -30.12 2.29 9.52
CA PHE A 44 -30.43 1.44 8.35
C PHE A 44 -30.18 2.16 7.03
N ALA A 45 -30.54 3.45 6.92
CA ALA A 45 -30.26 4.25 5.72
C ALA A 45 -28.77 4.62 5.58
N ALA A 46 -28.02 4.66 6.69
CA ALA A 46 -26.58 4.94 6.73
C ALA A 46 -25.70 3.66 6.58
N GLY A 47 -26.27 2.51 6.25
CA GLY A 47 -25.51 1.28 5.97
C GLY A 47 -24.95 0.58 7.21
N ALA A 48 -25.47 0.84 8.41
CA ALA A 48 -24.99 0.22 9.66
C ALA A 48 -25.17 -1.31 9.69
N PHE A 49 -26.04 -1.86 8.84
CA PHE A 49 -26.21 -3.29 8.63
C PHE A 49 -25.76 -3.67 7.23
N GLY A 50 -24.45 -3.58 7.00
CA GLY A 50 -23.71 -4.32 5.98
C GLY A 50 -24.38 -4.37 4.62
N ASP A 51 -24.20 -3.31 3.83
CA ASP A 51 -24.36 -3.41 2.39
C ASP A 51 -23.65 -4.68 1.90
N ALA A 52 -24.30 -5.41 0.99
CA ALA A 52 -23.69 -6.56 0.33
C ALA A 52 -22.36 -6.07 -0.26
N ARG A 53 -21.25 -6.47 0.36
CA ARG A 53 -19.94 -6.05 -0.11
C ARG A 53 -19.81 -6.59 -1.52
N PRO A 54 -19.41 -5.76 -2.50
CA PRO A 54 -19.14 -6.25 -3.83
C PRO A 54 -18.15 -7.41 -3.73
N ASP A 55 -18.41 -8.48 -4.48
CA ASP A 55 -17.45 -9.58 -4.59
C ASP A 55 -16.11 -8.99 -5.06
N PRO A 56 -14.98 -9.39 -4.44
CA PRO A 56 -13.69 -8.82 -4.76
C PRO A 56 -13.34 -9.13 -6.21
N ASP A 57 -13.19 -8.10 -7.03
CA ASP A 57 -12.72 -8.25 -8.40
C ASP A 57 -11.20 -8.44 -8.41
N LEU A 58 -10.75 -9.67 -8.15
CA LEU A 58 -9.33 -9.99 -8.18
C LEU A 58 -8.78 -10.12 -9.61
N ALA A 59 -9.52 -9.76 -10.67
CA ALA A 59 -9.06 -9.82 -12.07
C ALA A 59 -8.41 -11.17 -12.49
N GLY A 60 -8.83 -12.26 -11.83
CA GLY A 60 -8.29 -13.62 -12.05
C GLY A 60 -6.97 -13.93 -11.34
N TYR A 61 -6.41 -13.00 -10.55
CA TYR A 61 -5.20 -13.22 -9.76
C TYR A 61 -5.43 -14.15 -8.59
N SER A 62 -4.49 -15.07 -8.36
CA SER A 62 -4.52 -16.00 -7.22
C SER A 62 -3.32 -15.83 -6.30
N TYR A 63 -3.52 -16.22 -5.05
CA TYR A 63 -2.48 -16.28 -4.05
C TYR A 63 -1.42 -17.33 -4.39
N THR A 64 -0.15 -16.98 -4.19
CA THR A 64 0.98 -17.92 -4.15
C THR A 64 1.83 -17.63 -2.92
N SER A 65 2.32 -18.70 -2.27
CA SER A 65 3.32 -18.57 -1.20
C SER A 65 4.71 -18.19 -1.73
N ASP A 66 4.95 -18.43 -3.01
CA ASP A 66 6.20 -18.14 -3.72
C ASP A 66 5.91 -17.21 -4.90
N LEU A 67 6.08 -15.90 -4.67
CA LEU A 67 5.96 -14.90 -5.73
C LEU A 67 7.18 -14.91 -6.66
N CYS A 68 8.34 -15.39 -6.22
CA CYS A 68 9.53 -15.46 -7.07
C CYS A 68 9.32 -16.40 -8.25
N ASN A 69 8.63 -17.52 -8.06
CA ASN A 69 8.28 -18.44 -9.13
C ASN A 69 7.33 -17.82 -10.18
N ARG A 70 6.58 -16.77 -9.81
CA ARG A 70 5.73 -16.01 -10.74
C ARG A 70 6.43 -14.78 -11.33
N THR A 71 7.41 -14.22 -10.62
CA THR A 71 8.16 -13.04 -11.05
C THR A 71 8.99 -13.36 -12.29
N ALA A 72 8.79 -12.59 -13.35
CA ALA A 72 9.51 -12.74 -14.60
C ALA A 72 10.89 -12.07 -14.51
N PHE A 73 11.94 -12.87 -14.31
CA PHE A 73 13.32 -12.38 -14.27
C PHE A 73 13.99 -12.27 -15.65
N THR A 74 13.42 -12.90 -16.69
CA THR A 74 13.92 -12.91 -18.07
C THR A 74 14.29 -11.54 -18.63
N PRO A 75 13.51 -10.45 -18.40
CA PRO A 75 13.90 -9.12 -18.88
C PRO A 75 15.23 -8.65 -18.30
N PHE A 76 15.49 -8.91 -17.01
CA PHE A 76 16.75 -8.55 -16.36
C PHE A 76 17.92 -9.42 -16.87
N GLU A 77 17.67 -10.71 -17.06
CA GLU A 77 18.65 -11.64 -17.64
C GLU A 77 19.06 -11.23 -19.06
N SER A 78 18.10 -10.84 -19.89
CA SER A 78 18.32 -10.32 -21.23
C SER A 78 19.10 -9.01 -21.22
N ALA A 79 19.04 -8.25 -20.13
CA ALA A 79 19.83 -7.04 -19.89
C ALA A 79 21.18 -7.31 -19.21
N ASN A 80 21.65 -8.57 -19.24
CA ASN A 80 22.92 -9.03 -18.65
C ASN A 80 22.98 -9.00 -17.12
N TYR A 81 21.85 -9.01 -16.42
CA TYR A 81 21.81 -9.21 -14.97
C TYR A 81 21.58 -10.68 -14.62
N LYS A 82 22.36 -11.23 -13.70
CA LYS A 82 22.19 -12.60 -13.21
C LYS A 82 21.80 -12.59 -11.75
N ILE A 83 20.84 -13.43 -11.38
CA ILE A 83 20.53 -13.70 -9.97
C ILE A 83 21.80 -14.23 -9.29
N LYS A 84 22.18 -13.64 -8.16
CA LYS A 84 23.33 -14.11 -7.38
C LYS A 84 23.03 -15.50 -6.80
N PRO A 85 23.99 -16.43 -6.78
CA PRO A 85 23.79 -17.71 -6.09
C PRO A 85 23.47 -17.50 -4.60
N ALA A 86 22.66 -18.40 -4.04
CA ALA A 86 22.42 -18.43 -2.60
C ALA A 86 23.76 -18.49 -1.82
N GLY A 87 23.81 -17.85 -0.66
CA GLY A 87 25.04 -17.77 0.15
C GLY A 87 26.13 -16.83 -0.39
N SER A 88 25.92 -16.18 -1.54
CA SER A 88 26.82 -15.14 -2.07
C SER A 88 26.43 -13.71 -1.68
N SER A 89 25.45 -13.56 -0.77
CA SER A 89 24.95 -12.24 -0.36
C SER A 89 25.91 -11.56 0.62
N SER A 90 26.24 -10.31 0.35
CA SER A 90 27.11 -9.47 1.18
C SER A 90 26.39 -8.87 2.39
N SER A 91 25.22 -9.40 2.76
CA SER A 91 24.41 -8.91 3.88
C SER A 91 25.04 -9.32 5.23
N SER A 92 26.13 -8.65 5.59
CA SER A 92 26.69 -8.62 6.94
C SER A 92 25.75 -7.83 7.87
N GLY A 93 24.58 -8.40 8.19
CA GLY A 93 23.58 -7.67 8.95
C GLY A 93 22.23 -8.35 9.08
N SER A 94 22.19 -9.63 9.45
CA SER A 94 21.13 -10.23 10.30
C SER A 94 21.50 -11.67 10.59
N SER A 95 21.63 -11.98 11.88
CA SER A 95 21.99 -13.29 12.42
C SER A 95 21.14 -14.42 11.83
N GLY A 96 21.78 -15.41 11.22
CA GLY A 96 21.28 -16.80 11.21
C GLY A 96 20.74 -17.38 9.90
N SER A 97 20.73 -16.66 8.77
CA SER A 97 20.40 -17.28 7.48
C SER A 97 21.58 -17.13 6.52
N SER A 98 22.18 -18.25 6.12
CA SER A 98 22.99 -18.37 4.90
C SER A 98 22.07 -18.18 3.68
N ALA A 99 21.45 -17.01 3.58
CA ALA A 99 20.07 -16.83 3.17
C ALA A 99 19.87 -17.11 1.68
N GLN A 100 18.89 -17.95 1.37
CA GLN A 100 18.37 -18.26 0.03
C GLN A 100 18.31 -17.01 -0.88
N ASN A 101 18.56 -17.15 -2.19
CA ASN A 101 18.31 -16.07 -3.15
C ASN A 101 17.74 -16.71 -4.42
N PRO A 102 16.56 -16.28 -4.91
CA PRO A 102 15.67 -15.26 -4.34
C PRO A 102 15.01 -15.65 -3.01
N GLN A 103 14.65 -14.65 -2.20
CA GLN A 103 13.83 -14.76 -1.00
C GLN A 103 12.36 -14.52 -1.35
N TYR A 104 11.44 -15.25 -0.73
CA TYR A 104 10.01 -15.02 -0.91
C TYR A 104 9.24 -15.28 0.39
N SER A 105 8.05 -14.72 0.46
CA SER A 105 7.04 -15.15 1.42
C SER A 105 5.65 -14.78 0.91
N GLY A 106 4.65 -15.55 1.32
CA GLY A 106 3.26 -15.25 1.13
C GLY A 106 2.48 -15.55 2.40
N VAL A 107 1.48 -14.71 2.69
CA VAL A 107 0.60 -14.84 3.83
C VAL A 107 -0.83 -14.56 3.38
N GLN A 108 -1.73 -15.50 3.68
CA GLN A 108 -3.16 -15.28 3.51
C GLN A 108 -3.76 -14.68 4.78
N GLN A 109 -4.55 -13.62 4.65
CA GLN A 109 -5.29 -13.02 5.77
C GLN A 109 -6.76 -12.85 5.40
N GLY A 110 -7.60 -12.57 6.38
CA GLY A 110 -9.04 -12.45 6.16
C GLY A 110 -9.44 -11.29 5.22
N ALA A 111 -8.65 -10.21 5.16
CA ALA A 111 -8.96 -9.02 4.36
C ALA A 111 -8.07 -8.84 3.12
N VAL A 112 -6.83 -9.28 3.20
CA VAL A 112 -5.82 -9.15 2.15
C VAL A 112 -4.99 -10.42 2.10
N ASP A 113 -4.57 -10.84 0.92
CA ASP A 113 -3.47 -11.81 0.78
C ASP A 113 -2.25 -11.04 0.28
N SER A 114 -1.11 -11.23 0.95
CA SER A 114 0.13 -10.51 0.62
C SER A 114 1.22 -11.50 0.27
N MET A 115 1.97 -11.21 -0.78
CA MET A 115 3.08 -12.04 -1.23
C MET A 115 4.21 -11.15 -1.77
N TRP A 116 5.45 -11.56 -1.57
CA TRP A 116 6.61 -10.81 -2.03
C TRP A 116 7.76 -11.73 -2.48
N CYS A 117 8.62 -11.16 -3.31
CA CYS A 117 9.87 -11.74 -3.77
C CYS A 117 10.96 -10.68 -3.68
N ASN A 118 12.15 -11.08 -3.25
CA ASN A 118 13.34 -10.25 -3.23
C ASN A 118 14.51 -11.02 -3.86
N ALA A 119 15.06 -10.51 -4.95
CA ALA A 119 16.17 -11.11 -5.66
C ALA A 119 17.36 -10.15 -5.71
N GLU A 120 18.53 -10.64 -5.30
CA GLU A 120 19.80 -9.95 -5.50
C GLU A 120 20.37 -10.35 -6.88
N LEU A 121 20.70 -9.35 -7.69
CA LEU A 121 21.25 -9.48 -9.03
C LEU A 121 22.70 -8.96 -9.08
N LYS A 122 23.46 -9.44 -10.06
CA LYS A 122 24.76 -8.89 -10.44
C LYS A 122 24.83 -8.63 -11.96
N PRO A 123 25.44 -7.53 -12.42
CA PRO A 123 25.80 -7.38 -13.82
C PRO A 123 26.78 -8.48 -14.24
N SER A 124 26.59 -9.06 -15.43
CA SER A 124 27.40 -10.21 -15.89
C SER A 124 28.86 -9.86 -16.20
N GLY A 125 29.17 -8.58 -16.38
CA GLY A 125 30.53 -8.06 -16.62
C GLY A 125 31.14 -7.30 -15.45
N ALA A 126 30.53 -7.34 -14.26
CA ALA A 126 31.11 -6.73 -13.07
C ALA A 126 32.22 -7.65 -12.51
N ASP A 127 33.40 -7.07 -12.26
CA ASP A 127 34.51 -7.79 -11.62
C ASP A 127 34.20 -8.10 -10.15
N SER A 128 34.92 -9.05 -9.54
CA SER A 128 34.75 -9.37 -8.11
C SER A 128 35.02 -8.19 -7.17
N ASN A 129 35.69 -7.14 -7.66
CA ASN A 129 36.00 -5.91 -6.94
C ASN A 129 34.99 -4.79 -7.20
N ASP A 130 34.09 -4.94 -8.18
CA ASP A 130 33.03 -3.96 -8.43
C ASP A 130 31.93 -4.16 -7.38
N TYR A 131 31.85 -3.24 -6.42
CA TYR A 131 30.73 -3.20 -5.48
C TYR A 131 29.49 -2.65 -6.21
N SER A 132 28.86 -3.53 -6.99
CA SER A 132 27.53 -3.35 -7.54
C SER A 132 26.56 -4.30 -6.86
N SER A 133 25.60 -3.71 -6.16
CA SER A 133 24.49 -4.46 -5.59
C SER A 133 23.21 -3.97 -6.22
N THR A 134 22.57 -4.88 -6.94
CA THR A 134 21.27 -4.66 -7.57
C THR A 134 20.26 -5.56 -6.90
N TRP A 135 19.13 -4.99 -6.51
CA TRP A 135 18.01 -5.71 -5.92
C TRP A 135 16.76 -5.46 -6.75
N VAL A 136 16.01 -6.53 -6.97
CA VAL A 136 14.67 -6.48 -7.51
C VAL A 136 13.73 -7.02 -6.44
N TYR A 137 12.85 -6.15 -5.97
CA TYR A 137 11.81 -6.50 -5.01
C TYR A 137 10.46 -6.43 -5.69
N SER A 138 9.67 -7.50 -5.64
CA SER A 138 8.29 -7.51 -6.10
C SER A 138 7.36 -7.83 -4.94
N SER A 139 6.17 -7.23 -4.95
CA SER A 139 5.11 -7.57 -4.01
C SER A 139 3.76 -7.50 -4.70
N ALA A 140 2.87 -8.45 -4.39
CA ALA A 140 1.48 -8.42 -4.79
C ALA A 140 0.58 -8.46 -3.56
N THR A 141 -0.50 -7.67 -3.59
CA THR A 141 -1.57 -7.72 -2.59
C THR A 141 -2.91 -7.96 -3.28
N LEU A 142 -3.62 -8.99 -2.85
CA LEU A 142 -4.98 -9.28 -3.28
C LEU A 142 -5.94 -8.76 -2.22
N HIS A 143 -6.67 -7.70 -2.52
CA HIS A 143 -7.61 -7.11 -1.57
C HIS A 143 -8.94 -7.87 -1.66
N LYS A 144 -9.37 -8.51 -0.58
CA LYS A 144 -10.57 -9.38 -0.56
C LYS A 144 -11.80 -8.72 0.05
N LYS A 145 -11.62 -7.57 0.70
CA LYS A 145 -12.69 -6.89 1.47
C LYS A 145 -12.85 -5.41 1.17
N THR A 146 -11.87 -4.78 0.53
CA THR A 146 -11.84 -3.34 0.28
C THR A 146 -11.24 -3.07 -1.10
N ASP A 147 -11.87 -2.22 -1.89
CA ASP A 147 -11.34 -1.75 -3.16
C ASP A 147 -10.15 -0.78 -2.92
N PRO A 148 -8.94 -1.08 -3.43
CA PRO A 148 -7.79 -0.17 -3.31
C PRO A 148 -7.84 1.04 -4.26
N SER A 149 -8.81 1.13 -5.18
CA SER A 149 -8.85 2.16 -6.24
C SER A 149 -8.79 3.60 -5.72
N ALA A 150 -9.47 3.89 -4.62
CA ALA A 150 -9.52 5.24 -4.03
C ALA A 150 -8.17 5.71 -3.47
N GLU A 151 -7.31 4.79 -3.04
CA GLU A 151 -6.05 5.11 -2.35
C GLU A 151 -4.81 4.84 -3.20
N PHE A 152 -4.91 3.92 -4.17
CA PHE A 152 -3.76 3.42 -4.92
C PHE A 152 -2.96 4.55 -5.55
N ALA A 153 -3.60 5.40 -6.35
CA ALA A 153 -2.94 6.47 -7.06
C ALA A 153 -2.33 7.53 -6.12
N ASP A 154 -3.01 7.84 -5.01
CA ASP A 154 -2.52 8.81 -4.01
C ASP A 154 -1.30 8.27 -3.25
N SER A 155 -1.24 6.95 -3.01
CA SER A 155 -0.07 6.33 -2.39
C SER A 155 1.23 6.56 -3.20
N TYR A 156 1.14 6.56 -4.54
CA TYR A 156 2.28 6.86 -5.41
C TYR A 156 2.51 8.36 -5.57
N ARG A 157 1.46 9.18 -5.72
CA ARG A 157 1.59 10.65 -5.79
C ARG A 157 2.21 11.25 -4.53
N ALA A 158 2.04 10.60 -3.39
CA ALA A 158 2.70 11.00 -2.14
C ALA A 158 4.23 11.08 -2.29
N TYR A 159 4.88 10.22 -3.08
CA TYR A 159 6.33 10.28 -3.30
C TYR A 159 6.80 11.62 -3.88
N GLY A 160 6.07 12.18 -4.85
CA GLY A 160 6.40 13.48 -5.43
C GLY A 160 6.14 14.66 -4.48
N SER A 161 5.31 14.45 -3.47
CA SER A 161 4.92 15.48 -2.48
C SER A 161 5.74 15.40 -1.18
N GLN A 162 6.55 14.35 -1.01
CA GLN A 162 7.36 14.14 0.17
C GLN A 162 8.44 15.22 0.28
N ARG A 163 8.51 15.88 1.45
CA ARG A 163 9.61 16.77 1.81
C ARG A 163 10.76 15.94 2.37
N SER A 164 11.55 15.34 1.48
CA SER A 164 12.73 14.55 1.82
C SER A 164 14.00 15.15 1.20
N SER A 165 15.17 14.70 1.63
CA SER A 165 16.46 15.09 0.99
C SER A 165 16.62 14.52 -0.42
N VAL A 166 15.76 13.57 -0.80
CA VAL A 166 15.67 12.97 -2.14
C VAL A 166 14.35 13.40 -2.79
N SER A 167 14.45 13.97 -3.98
CA SER A 167 13.29 14.29 -4.80
C SER A 167 12.91 13.10 -5.67
N TYR A 168 11.61 12.82 -5.76
CA TYR A 168 11.06 11.79 -6.62
C TYR A 168 10.16 12.40 -7.69
N GLN A 169 10.23 11.82 -8.89
CA GLN A 169 9.28 12.08 -9.96
C GLN A 169 8.30 10.92 -10.05
N VAL A 170 7.01 11.24 -10.17
CA VAL A 170 5.93 10.26 -10.35
C VAL A 170 5.34 10.44 -11.74
N THR A 171 5.33 9.37 -12.54
CA THR A 171 4.83 9.41 -13.91
C THR A 171 3.81 8.29 -14.13
N PRO A 172 2.60 8.57 -14.66
CA PRO A 172 1.65 7.54 -15.05
C PRO A 172 2.24 6.62 -16.13
N VAL A 173 1.92 5.34 -16.05
CA VAL A 173 2.35 4.31 -17.01
C VAL A 173 1.11 3.68 -17.64
N PRO A 174 0.73 4.05 -18.88
CA PRO A 174 -0.38 3.41 -19.55
C PRO A 174 0.00 2.00 -20.04
N GLY A 175 -1.01 1.14 -20.22
CA GLY A 175 -0.87 -0.16 -20.89
C GLY A 175 -0.54 -1.34 -20.00
N ILE A 176 -0.63 -1.21 -18.67
CA ILE A 176 -0.48 -2.30 -17.71
C ILE A 176 -1.48 -2.14 -16.55
N GLY A 177 -2.30 -3.16 -16.32
CA GLY A 177 -3.44 -3.08 -15.39
C GLY A 177 -4.47 -2.02 -15.77
N ASP A 178 -5.30 -1.64 -14.80
CA ASP A 178 -6.24 -0.51 -14.90
C ASP A 178 -5.50 0.82 -14.80
N GLU A 179 -4.52 0.89 -13.89
CA GLU A 179 -3.66 2.05 -13.72
C GLU A 179 -2.28 1.64 -13.17
N ALA A 180 -1.26 2.42 -13.53
CA ALA A 180 0.09 2.20 -13.06
C ALA A 180 0.87 3.50 -12.93
N TYR A 181 1.80 3.53 -11.99
CA TYR A 181 2.64 4.70 -11.69
C TYR A 181 4.09 4.27 -11.54
N LEU A 182 4.98 5.03 -12.17
CA LEU A 182 6.41 4.92 -12.02
C LEU A 182 6.88 5.99 -11.03
N VAL A 183 7.67 5.60 -10.04
CA VAL A 183 8.40 6.52 -9.16
C VAL A 183 9.88 6.36 -9.45
N SER A 184 10.56 7.46 -9.77
CA SER A 184 12.01 7.48 -9.97
C SER A 184 12.64 8.60 -9.18
N ARG A 185 13.87 8.41 -8.72
CA ARG A 185 14.65 9.51 -8.14
C ARG A 185 14.97 10.56 -9.21
N SER A 186 14.98 11.83 -8.81
CA SER A 186 15.28 12.97 -9.69
C SER A 186 16.76 13.39 -9.66
N ASP A 187 17.62 12.73 -8.88
CA ASP A 187 19.02 13.10 -8.70
C ASP A 187 20.01 12.18 -9.43
N ASP A 188 21.13 12.74 -9.90
CA ASP A 188 22.25 12.04 -10.55
C ASP A 188 23.17 11.35 -9.51
N SER A 189 22.57 10.62 -8.56
CA SER A 189 23.34 9.87 -7.56
C SER A 189 23.98 8.61 -8.15
N SER A 190 24.95 8.01 -7.46
CA SER A 190 25.66 6.80 -7.90
C SER A 190 24.81 5.51 -7.81
N GLY A 191 23.49 5.63 -7.84
CA GLY A 191 22.54 4.54 -7.76
C GLY A 191 21.22 4.88 -8.45
N SER A 192 20.46 3.84 -8.78
CA SER A 192 19.14 3.95 -9.41
C SER A 192 18.10 3.35 -8.47
N TYR A 193 17.02 4.08 -8.23
CA TYR A 193 15.88 3.60 -7.46
C TYR A 193 14.61 3.93 -8.23
N VAL A 194 13.92 2.88 -8.67
CA VAL A 194 12.73 3.00 -9.52
C VAL A 194 11.68 2.02 -9.01
N ILE A 195 10.46 2.50 -8.78
CA ILE A 195 9.30 1.70 -8.41
C ILE A 195 8.31 1.74 -9.56
N LEU A 196 7.75 0.59 -9.94
CA LEU A 196 6.57 0.48 -10.78
C LEU A 196 5.44 -0.12 -9.95
N GLY A 197 4.41 0.67 -9.69
CA GLY A 197 3.15 0.21 -9.12
C GLY A 197 2.10 -0.04 -10.19
N VAL A 198 1.34 -1.12 -10.07
CA VAL A 198 0.22 -1.48 -10.94
C VAL A 198 -1.00 -1.85 -10.09
N ARG A 199 -2.18 -1.38 -10.46
CA ARG A 199 -3.47 -1.86 -9.97
C ARG A 199 -4.26 -2.46 -11.13
N ASP A 200 -4.89 -3.59 -10.89
CA ASP A 200 -5.75 -4.26 -11.86
C ASP A 200 -6.89 -4.94 -11.08
N GLY A 201 -8.09 -4.37 -11.17
CA GLY A 201 -9.18 -4.65 -10.24
C GLY A 201 -8.77 -4.32 -8.79
N TRP A 202 -9.01 -5.27 -7.89
CA TRP A 202 -8.69 -5.24 -6.46
C TRP A 202 -7.33 -5.89 -6.15
N ALA A 203 -6.50 -6.15 -7.17
CA ALA A 203 -5.12 -6.57 -7.00
C ALA A 203 -4.16 -5.39 -7.20
N THR A 204 -3.15 -5.30 -6.34
CA THR A 204 -2.04 -4.36 -6.49
C THR A 204 -0.74 -5.12 -6.62
N TYR A 205 0.14 -4.64 -7.49
CA TYR A 205 1.48 -5.19 -7.71
C TYR A 205 2.50 -4.06 -7.71
N GLN A 206 3.61 -4.26 -7.04
CA GLN A 206 4.73 -3.34 -7.02
C GLN A 206 6.00 -4.08 -7.44
N LEU A 207 6.82 -3.46 -8.28
CA LEU A 207 8.13 -3.94 -8.65
C LEU A 207 9.14 -2.81 -8.49
N THR A 208 10.14 -3.03 -7.65
CA THR A 208 11.15 -2.05 -7.29
C THR A 208 12.52 -2.51 -7.76
N TRP A 209 13.20 -1.65 -8.49
CA TRP A 209 14.62 -1.72 -8.76
C TRP A 209 15.37 -0.83 -7.79
N SER A 210 16.39 -1.38 -7.15
CA SER A 210 17.37 -0.61 -6.38
C SER A 210 18.75 -1.08 -6.78
N SER A 211 19.57 -0.20 -7.34
CA SER A 211 20.97 -0.51 -7.62
C SER A 211 21.88 0.54 -7.04
N TYR A 212 22.96 0.10 -6.44
CA TYR A 212 24.09 0.94 -6.05
C TYR A 212 25.30 0.54 -6.88
N THR A 213 25.99 1.54 -7.42
CA THR A 213 27.29 1.38 -8.08
C THR A 213 28.28 2.32 -7.41
N SER A 214 29.45 1.82 -6.99
CA SER A 214 30.49 2.70 -6.45
C SER A 214 30.97 3.68 -7.54
N ARG A 215 31.40 4.89 -7.16
CA ARG A 215 31.92 5.89 -8.12
C ARG A 215 33.19 5.43 -8.85
N SER A 216 33.88 4.43 -8.32
CA SER A 216 35.08 3.81 -8.90
C SER A 216 34.76 2.56 -9.73
N SER A 217 33.49 2.17 -9.85
CA SER A 217 33.05 1.03 -10.66
C SER A 217 33.33 1.27 -12.13
N SER A 218 33.84 0.24 -12.81
CA SER A 218 34.01 0.26 -14.27
C SER A 218 32.67 0.18 -15.02
N VAL A 219 31.62 -0.32 -14.33
CA VAL A 219 30.25 -0.47 -14.84
C VAL A 219 29.42 0.76 -14.49
N LYS A 220 28.84 1.40 -15.51
CA LYS A 220 27.88 2.50 -15.34
C LYS A 220 26.53 1.97 -14.87
N PRO A 221 25.83 2.66 -13.96
CA PRO A 221 24.46 2.30 -13.60
C PRO A 221 23.53 2.44 -14.81
N PRO A 222 22.47 1.62 -14.90
CA PRO A 222 21.47 1.75 -15.96
C PRO A 222 20.69 3.06 -15.80
N THR A 223 20.26 3.66 -16.93
CA THR A 223 19.43 4.86 -16.89
C THR A 223 18.03 4.54 -16.37
N THR A 224 17.32 5.56 -15.88
CA THR A 224 15.92 5.43 -15.43
C THR A 224 15.03 4.84 -16.52
N GLU A 225 15.22 5.23 -17.78
CA GLU A 225 14.45 4.73 -18.92
C GLU A 225 14.72 3.26 -19.18
N GLN A 226 15.98 2.83 -19.09
CA GLN A 226 16.37 1.42 -19.23
C GLN A 226 15.71 0.59 -18.13
N VAL A 227 15.85 1.01 -16.86
CA VAL A 227 15.23 0.32 -15.72
C VAL A 227 13.71 0.28 -15.88
N THR A 228 13.09 1.39 -16.30
CA THR A 228 11.65 1.47 -16.57
C THR A 228 11.20 0.43 -17.60
N GLY A 229 11.94 0.27 -18.69
CA GLY A 229 11.65 -0.74 -19.70
C GLY A 229 11.69 -2.17 -19.13
N LEU A 230 12.70 -2.46 -18.30
CA LEU A 230 12.85 -3.76 -17.64
C LEU A 230 11.71 -4.04 -16.65
N LEU A 231 11.35 -3.06 -15.82
CA LEU A 231 10.27 -3.20 -14.85
C LEU A 231 8.92 -3.39 -15.54
N LYS A 232 8.63 -2.65 -16.61
CA LYS A 232 7.39 -2.81 -17.39
C LYS A 232 7.29 -4.21 -18.00
N ALA A 233 8.35 -4.67 -18.67
CA ALA A 233 8.36 -6.01 -19.27
C ALA A 233 8.18 -7.11 -18.22
N SER A 234 8.90 -7.00 -17.10
CA SER A 234 8.81 -7.96 -15.99
C SER A 234 7.42 -7.96 -15.35
N ALA A 235 6.86 -6.78 -15.07
CA ALA A 235 5.54 -6.65 -14.47
C ALA A 235 4.43 -7.22 -15.37
N THR A 236 4.43 -6.91 -16.67
CA THR A 236 3.43 -7.44 -17.62
C THR A 236 3.44 -8.96 -17.65
N GLU A 237 4.63 -9.58 -17.74
CA GLU A 237 4.73 -11.03 -17.77
C GLU A 237 4.40 -11.67 -16.40
N THR A 238 4.81 -11.04 -15.30
CA THR A 238 4.53 -11.51 -13.94
C THR A 238 3.03 -11.52 -13.66
N LEU A 239 2.34 -10.42 -13.96
CA LEU A 239 0.88 -10.32 -13.81
C LEU A 239 0.18 -11.39 -14.65
N ARG A 240 0.59 -11.59 -15.91
CA ARG A 240 0.04 -12.68 -16.75
C ARG A 240 0.23 -14.07 -16.11
N LYS A 241 1.37 -14.34 -15.47
CA LYS A 241 1.65 -15.62 -14.77
C LYS A 241 0.92 -15.75 -13.44
N LEU A 242 0.57 -14.63 -12.80
CA LEU A 242 -0.12 -14.62 -11.51
C LEU A 242 -1.63 -14.86 -11.64
N ARG A 243 -2.19 -14.65 -12.84
CA ARG A 243 -3.54 -15.09 -13.17
C ARG A 243 -3.61 -16.62 -13.21
N SER A 244 -4.73 -17.15 -12.72
CA SER A 244 -5.03 -18.59 -12.61
C SER A 244 -5.90 -19.08 -13.76
#